data_AF-A0A389M2C8-F1
#
_entry.id   AF-A0A389M2C8-F1
#
_cell.length_a   1.000
_cell.length_b   1.000
_cell.length_c   1.000
_cell.angle_alpha   90.00
_cell.angle_beta   90.00
_cell.angle_gamma   90.00
#
_symmetry.space_group_name_H-M   'P 1'
#
loop_
_entity.id
_entity.type
_entity.pdbx_description
1 polymer ?
#
loop_
_entity_poly.entity_id
_entity_poly.type
_entity_poly.pdbx_seq_one_letter_code
_entity_poly.pdbx_strand_id
1 'polypeptide(L)'
;MSTHSKKVRPKQGRTYARRFAMQAFYQWQLVHTDVASLRSQFADNEDFHLADNEYFFEILNGVFKDTQYLDDIISPFLDRPIDQLDAVEHGILWVGTFELMHKIDIPYRVIINEAVEIAKRFGAEGGHKFINGILDKIAKNHRLDIILEPSDNPATPLS
;
A
#
# COMPACT_ATOMS: atom_id res chain seq x y z
N MET A 1 -20.79 -23.48 -23.07
CA MET A 1 -20.99 -22.20 -22.36
C MET A 1 -19.62 -21.71 -21.93
N SER A 2 -19.02 -20.81 -22.71
CA SER A 2 -17.63 -20.38 -22.51
C SER A 2 -17.56 -19.20 -21.55
N THR A 3 -17.35 -19.46 -20.27
CA THR A 3 -17.04 -18.42 -19.28
C THR A 3 -15.64 -17.89 -19.56
N HIS A 4 -15.55 -16.82 -20.35
CA HIS A 4 -14.32 -16.04 -20.50
C HIS A 4 -14.04 -15.32 -19.18
N SER A 5 -13.28 -15.97 -18.29
CA SER A 5 -12.73 -15.30 -17.11
C SER A 5 -11.76 -14.23 -17.61
N LYS A 6 -12.16 -12.95 -17.51
CA LYS A 6 -11.32 -11.82 -17.93
C LYS A 6 -10.07 -11.79 -17.06
N LYS A 7 -8.91 -12.13 -17.66
CA LYS A 7 -7.61 -12.06 -17.00
C LYS A 7 -7.35 -10.62 -16.54
N VAL A 8 -7.26 -10.39 -15.23
CA VAL A 8 -7.02 -9.05 -14.67
C VAL A 8 -5.61 -8.60 -15.05
N ARG A 9 -5.47 -7.33 -15.47
CA ARG A 9 -4.16 -6.76 -15.83
C ARG A 9 -3.31 -6.63 -14.55
N PRO A 10 -1.98 -6.90 -14.58
CA PRO A 10 -1.13 -6.87 -13.39
C PRO A 10 -1.25 -5.58 -12.56
N LYS A 11 -1.33 -4.42 -13.22
CA LYS A 11 -1.56 -3.13 -12.55
C LYS A 11 -2.86 -3.10 -11.73
N GLN A 12 -3.96 -3.58 -12.33
CA GLN A 12 -5.26 -3.62 -11.68
C GLN A 12 -5.26 -4.64 -10.53
N GLY A 13 -4.58 -5.78 -10.69
CA GLY A 13 -4.41 -6.77 -9.63
C GLY A 13 -3.72 -6.20 -8.39
N ARG A 14 -2.65 -5.41 -8.57
CA ARG A 14 -1.96 -4.73 -7.47
C ARG A 14 -2.83 -3.67 -6.77
N THR A 15 -3.67 -2.95 -7.52
CA THR A 15 -4.65 -2.01 -6.92
C THR A 15 -5.63 -2.75 -6.00
N TYR A 16 -6.19 -3.87 -6.44
CA TYR A 16 -7.07 -4.69 -5.59
C TYR A 16 -6.31 -5.26 -4.38
N ALA A 17 -5.09 -5.75 -4.57
CA ALA A 17 -4.25 -6.26 -3.49
C ALA A 17 -4.02 -5.22 -2.38
N ARG A 18 -3.66 -3.97 -2.72
CA ARG A 18 -3.51 -2.89 -1.73
C ARG A 18 -4.80 -2.59 -0.97
N ARG A 19 -5.92 -2.54 -1.71
CA ARG A 19 -7.24 -2.31 -1.12
C ARG A 19 -7.58 -3.39 -0.09
N PHE A 20 -7.42 -4.66 -0.45
CA PHE A 20 -7.70 -5.76 0.46
C PHE A 20 -6.73 -5.79 1.63
N ALA A 21 -5.45 -5.47 1.43
CA ALA A 21 -4.47 -5.38 2.52
C ALA A 21 -4.89 -4.31 3.54
N MET A 22 -5.28 -3.11 3.09
CA MET A 22 -5.81 -2.07 3.97
C MET A 22 -7.04 -2.56 4.76
N GLN A 23 -8.00 -3.22 4.10
CA GLN A 23 -9.19 -3.76 4.77
C GLN A 23 -8.83 -4.81 5.82
N ALA A 24 -7.82 -5.65 5.54
CA ALA A 24 -7.31 -6.63 6.48
C ALA A 24 -6.72 -5.97 7.73
N PHE A 25 -5.91 -4.91 7.56
CA PHE A 25 -5.35 -4.15 8.68
C PHE A 25 -6.41 -3.42 9.48
N TYR A 26 -7.42 -2.84 8.82
CA TYR A 26 -8.58 -2.25 9.48
C TYR A 26 -9.30 -3.28 10.38
N GLN A 27 -9.60 -4.46 9.84
CA GLN A 27 -10.25 -5.54 10.60
C GLN A 27 -9.38 -6.02 11.77
N TRP A 28 -8.07 -6.17 11.54
CA TRP A 28 -7.12 -6.58 12.57
C TRP A 28 -7.06 -5.59 13.72
N GLN A 29 -7.06 -4.28 13.45
CA GLN A 29 -7.07 -3.25 14.48
C GLN A 29 -8.33 -3.26 15.34
N LEU A 30 -9.49 -3.63 14.78
CA LEU A 30 -10.76 -3.62 15.50
C LEU A 30 -11.03 -4.89 16.29
N VAL A 31 -10.66 -6.05 15.76
CA VAL A 31 -11.10 -7.36 16.28
C VAL A 31 -9.92 -8.18 16.81
N HIS A 32 -8.67 -7.72 16.59
CA HIS A 32 -7.44 -8.46 16.88
C HIS A 32 -7.46 -9.89 16.30
N THR A 33 -8.10 -10.04 15.14
CA THR A 33 -8.21 -11.31 14.43
C THR A 33 -6.83 -11.88 14.13
N ASP A 34 -6.62 -13.16 14.40
CA ASP A 34 -5.37 -13.81 14.02
C ASP A 34 -5.13 -13.75 12.51
N VAL A 35 -3.87 -13.50 12.12
CA VAL A 35 -3.45 -13.32 10.72
C VAL A 35 -3.78 -14.56 9.88
N ALA A 36 -3.73 -15.76 10.46
CA ALA A 36 -4.10 -16.98 9.75
C ALA A 36 -5.60 -17.04 9.41
N SER A 37 -6.45 -16.41 10.22
CA SER A 37 -7.91 -16.37 10.01
C SER A 37 -8.32 -15.37 8.93
N LEU A 38 -7.50 -14.34 8.66
CA LEU A 38 -7.74 -13.38 7.57
C LEU A 38 -7.70 -14.06 6.20
N ARG A 39 -6.86 -15.08 6.01
CA ARG A 39 -6.73 -15.81 4.74
C ARG A 39 -8.04 -16.44 4.27
N SER A 40 -8.73 -17.14 5.17
CA SER A 40 -10.00 -17.80 4.86
C SER A 40 -11.10 -16.77 4.58
N GLN A 41 -11.10 -15.64 5.28
CA GLN A 41 -12.13 -14.61 5.13
C GLN A 41 -12.09 -13.91 3.77
N PHE A 42 -10.90 -13.70 3.19
CA PHE A 42 -10.80 -13.07 1.87
C PHE A 42 -11.18 -14.02 0.72
N ALA A 43 -11.07 -15.34 0.91
CA ALA A 43 -11.48 -16.31 -0.10
C ALA A 43 -12.98 -16.25 -0.42
N ASP A 44 -13.79 -15.83 0.54
CA ASP A 44 -15.25 -15.69 0.41
C ASP A 44 -15.67 -14.32 -0.18
N ASN A 45 -14.73 -13.41 -0.41
CA ASN A 45 -15.03 -12.10 -0.97
C ASN A 45 -15.11 -12.15 -2.51
N GLU A 46 -16.26 -11.77 -3.06
CA GLU A 46 -16.53 -11.81 -4.50
C GLU A 46 -15.50 -11.05 -5.35
N ASP A 47 -14.93 -9.96 -4.84
CA ASP A 47 -13.94 -9.15 -5.57
C ASP A 47 -12.50 -9.66 -5.39
N PHE A 48 -12.23 -10.59 -4.46
CA PHE A 48 -10.86 -10.97 -4.12
C PHE A 48 -10.16 -11.71 -5.25
N HIS A 49 -10.90 -12.41 -6.11
CA HIS A 49 -10.35 -13.02 -7.32
C HIS A 49 -9.71 -12.01 -8.29
N LEU A 50 -9.98 -10.71 -8.12
CA LEU A 50 -9.38 -9.63 -8.91
C LEU A 50 -8.02 -9.20 -8.36
N ALA A 51 -7.69 -9.57 -7.12
CA ALA A 51 -6.44 -9.20 -6.48
C ALA A 51 -5.26 -10.01 -7.01
N ASP A 52 -4.10 -9.36 -7.07
CA ASP A 52 -2.83 -10.06 -7.14
C ASP A 52 -2.57 -10.71 -5.77
N ASN A 53 -2.88 -12.01 -5.65
CA ASN A 53 -2.80 -12.74 -4.38
C ASN A 53 -1.39 -12.77 -3.79
N GLU A 54 -0.36 -12.90 -4.64
CA GLU A 54 1.03 -12.92 -4.18
C GLU A 54 1.39 -11.56 -3.60
N TYR A 55 1.05 -10.49 -4.32
CA TYR A 55 1.31 -9.12 -3.86
C TYR A 55 0.56 -8.77 -2.58
N PHE A 56 -0.70 -9.21 -2.47
CA PHE A 56 -1.50 -9.04 -1.26
C PHE A 56 -0.83 -9.69 -0.04
N PHE A 57 -0.40 -10.95 -0.16
CA PHE A 57 0.26 -11.64 0.95
C PHE A 57 1.63 -11.05 1.28
N GLU A 58 2.34 -10.55 0.29
CA GLU A 58 3.60 -9.87 0.51
C GLU A 58 3.41 -8.60 1.37
N ILE A 59 2.40 -7.77 1.06
CA ILE A 59 2.07 -6.59 1.88
C ILE A 59 1.68 -7.01 3.29
N LEU A 60 0.76 -7.98 3.43
CA LEU A 60 0.30 -8.43 4.74
C LEU A 60 1.44 -8.93 5.62
N ASN A 61 2.23 -9.87 5.11
CA ASN A 61 3.32 -10.45 5.86
C ASN A 61 4.40 -9.41 6.15
N GLY A 62 4.67 -8.52 5.21
CA GLY A 62 5.66 -7.46 5.35
C GLY A 62 5.32 -6.46 6.45
N VAL A 63 4.05 -6.03 6.52
CA VAL A 63 3.56 -5.13 7.58
C VAL A 63 3.52 -5.85 8.93
N PHE A 64 2.92 -7.05 9.00
CA PHE A 64 2.79 -7.78 10.28
C PHE A 64 4.12 -8.28 10.85
N LYS A 65 5.15 -8.43 10.01
CA LYS A 65 6.48 -8.79 10.48
C LYS A 65 7.05 -7.76 11.45
N ASP A 66 6.79 -6.47 11.21
CA ASP A 66 7.32 -5.39 12.05
C ASP A 66 6.48 -4.11 11.92
N THR A 67 5.31 -4.12 12.57
CA THR A 67 4.43 -2.94 12.60
C THR A 67 5.09 -1.77 13.33
N GLN A 68 5.87 -2.04 14.37
CA GLN A 68 6.56 -1.01 15.15
C GLN A 68 7.58 -0.25 14.31
N TYR A 69 8.36 -0.95 13.48
CA TYR A 69 9.29 -0.31 12.55
C TYR A 69 8.57 0.65 11.58
N LEU A 70 7.42 0.26 11.04
CA LEU A 70 6.65 1.14 10.16
C LEU A 70 6.07 2.33 10.93
N ASP A 71 5.60 2.11 12.16
CA ASP A 71 5.10 3.17 13.03
C ASP A 71 6.19 4.19 13.39
N ASP A 72 7.42 3.73 13.63
CA ASP A 72 8.59 4.58 13.89
C ASP A 72 8.97 5.42 12.66
N ILE A 73 8.72 4.93 11.44
CA ILE A 73 8.90 5.71 10.21
C ILE A 73 7.79 6.73 10.02
N ILE A 74 6.54 6.37 10.34
CA ILE A 74 5.37 7.23 10.12
C ILE A 74 5.33 8.37 11.14
N SER A 75 5.55 8.05 12.42
CA SER A 75 5.33 8.94 13.56
C SER A 75 5.99 10.32 13.46
N PRO A 76 7.25 10.46 12.99
CA PRO A 76 7.90 11.77 12.85
C PRO A 76 7.20 12.76 11.91
N PHE A 77 6.32 12.27 11.02
CA PHE A 77 5.63 13.10 10.04
C PHE A 77 4.21 13.48 10.45
N LEU A 78 3.69 12.87 11.51
CA LEU A 78 2.37 13.14 12.07
C LEU A 78 2.38 14.40 12.95
N ASP A 79 1.25 15.08 13.00
CA ASP A 79 0.98 16.22 13.90
C ASP A 79 0.33 15.78 15.22
N ARG A 80 0.00 14.49 15.33
CA ARG A 80 -0.61 13.84 16.48
C ARG A 80 0.04 12.48 16.73
N PRO A 81 -0.08 11.92 17.95
CA PRO A 81 0.32 10.54 18.23
C PRO A 81 -0.32 9.54 17.25
N ILE A 82 0.43 8.49 16.90
CA ILE A 82 0.01 7.51 15.88
C ILE A 82 -1.23 6.70 16.30
N ASP A 83 -1.43 6.50 17.60
CA ASP A 83 -2.61 5.87 18.18
C ASP A 83 -3.90 6.71 18.04
N GLN A 84 -3.79 7.96 17.58
CA GLN A 84 -4.92 8.84 17.24
C GLN A 84 -5.26 8.84 15.74
N LEU A 85 -4.61 8.00 14.94
CA LEU A 85 -5.06 7.74 13.58
C LEU A 85 -6.32 6.88 13.62
N ASP A 86 -7.26 7.15 12.70
CA ASP A 86 -8.32 6.18 12.50
C ASP A 86 -7.77 4.91 11.82
N ALA A 87 -8.44 3.78 12.01
CA ALA A 87 -7.94 2.49 11.54
C ALA A 87 -7.77 2.41 10.01
N VAL A 88 -8.51 3.24 9.24
CA VAL A 88 -8.36 3.32 7.78
C VAL A 88 -7.12 4.14 7.43
N GLU A 89 -6.92 5.30 8.04
CA GLU A 89 -5.71 6.11 7.87
C GLU A 89 -4.45 5.30 8.19
N HIS A 90 -4.44 4.63 9.35
CA HIS A 90 -3.29 3.85 9.80
C HIS A 90 -3.01 2.68 8.84
N GLY A 91 -4.04 1.94 8.43
CA GLY A 91 -3.91 0.85 7.47
C GLY A 91 -3.38 1.31 6.11
N ILE A 92 -3.81 2.47 5.60
CA ILE A 92 -3.30 3.04 4.35
C ILE A 92 -1.83 3.46 4.50
N LEU A 93 -1.48 4.10 5.62
CA LEU A 93 -0.11 4.51 5.89
C LEU A 93 0.84 3.32 6.04
N TRP A 94 0.40 2.21 6.64
CA TRP A 94 1.18 0.98 6.65
C TRP A 94 1.43 0.43 5.25
N VAL A 95 0.39 0.30 4.42
CA VAL A 95 0.55 -0.19 3.04
C VAL A 95 1.53 0.70 2.27
N GLY A 96 1.30 2.01 2.28
CA GLY A 96 2.13 2.97 1.55
C GLY A 96 3.58 2.99 2.05
N THR A 97 3.79 3.01 3.37
CA THR A 97 5.13 3.05 3.97
C THR A 97 5.88 1.75 3.73
N PHE A 98 5.21 0.60 3.89
CA PHE A 98 5.80 -0.70 3.56
C PHE A 98 6.30 -0.73 2.12
N GLU A 99 5.46 -0.32 1.15
CA GLU A 99 5.85 -0.26 -0.24
C GLU A 99 7.00 0.73 -0.46
N LEU A 100 6.96 1.91 0.16
CA LEU A 100 8.05 2.89 0.07
C LEU A 100 9.37 2.29 0.55
N MET A 101 9.39 1.46 1.59
CA MET A 101 10.62 0.87 2.11
C MET A 101 11.10 -0.36 1.33
N HIS A 102 10.19 -1.17 0.78
CA HIS A 102 10.54 -2.51 0.28
C HIS A 102 10.33 -2.68 -1.24
N LYS A 103 9.55 -1.82 -1.88
CA LYS A 103 9.17 -1.92 -3.31
C LYS A 103 9.85 -0.86 -4.15
N ILE A 104 11.18 -0.89 -4.19
CA ILE A 104 12.01 0.08 -4.93
C ILE A 104 11.76 0.04 -6.44
N ASP A 105 11.27 -1.09 -6.96
CA ASP A 105 10.88 -1.29 -8.36
C ASP A 105 9.60 -0.52 -8.73
N ILE A 106 8.83 -0.05 -7.74
CA ILE A 106 7.60 0.70 -7.95
C ILE A 106 7.90 2.19 -7.74
N PRO A 107 7.66 3.05 -8.75
CA PRO A 107 7.84 4.49 -8.61
C PRO A 107 7.04 5.04 -7.43
N TYR A 108 7.68 5.84 -6.56
CA TYR A 108 7.05 6.32 -5.32
C TYR A 108 5.74 7.07 -5.58
N ARG A 109 5.65 7.84 -6.67
CA ARG A 109 4.43 8.55 -7.09
C ARG A 109 3.26 7.60 -7.36
N VAL A 110 3.52 6.39 -7.85
CA VAL A 110 2.49 5.37 -8.05
C VAL A 110 1.97 4.88 -6.71
N ILE A 111 2.85 4.59 -5.75
CA ILE A 111 2.47 4.17 -4.39
C ILE A 111 1.59 5.24 -3.72
N ILE A 112 2.03 6.50 -3.75
CA ILE A 112 1.29 7.62 -3.15
C ILE A 112 -0.09 7.77 -3.83
N ASN A 113 -0.16 7.75 -5.16
CA ASN A 113 -1.43 7.86 -5.87
C ASN A 113 -2.40 6.74 -5.51
N GLU A 114 -1.95 5.49 -5.42
CA GLU A 114 -2.81 4.36 -5.03
C GLU A 114 -3.31 4.52 -3.58
N ALA A 115 -2.45 4.94 -2.65
CA ALA A 115 -2.85 5.22 -1.26
C ALA A 115 -3.90 6.35 -1.18
N VAL A 116 -3.74 7.41 -1.97
CA VAL A 116 -4.70 8.52 -2.08
C VAL A 116 -6.05 8.06 -2.62
N GLU A 117 -6.07 7.19 -3.65
CA GLU A 117 -7.31 6.64 -4.18
C GLU A 117 -8.02 5.71 -3.19
N ILE A 118 -7.28 4.92 -2.41
CA ILE A 118 -7.86 4.14 -1.31
C ILE A 118 -8.45 5.08 -0.25
N ALA A 119 -7.75 6.14 0.13
CA ALA A 119 -8.22 7.12 1.11
C ALA A 119 -9.49 7.85 0.65
N LYS A 120 -9.61 8.19 -0.63
CA LYS A 120 -10.85 8.76 -1.20
C LYS A 120 -12.02 7.79 -1.13
N ARG A 121 -11.75 6.49 -1.20
CA ARG A 121 -12.79 5.45 -1.23
C ARG A 121 -13.27 5.04 0.17
N PHE A 122 -12.39 5.03 1.17
CA PHE A 122 -12.68 4.48 2.49
C PHE A 122 -12.53 5.47 3.64
N GLY A 123 -11.77 6.55 3.46
CA GLY A 123 -11.51 7.52 4.51
C GLY A 123 -12.57 8.60 4.61
N ALA A 124 -12.47 9.40 5.68
CA ALA A 124 -13.30 10.58 5.87
C ALA A 124 -12.99 11.69 4.84
N GLU A 125 -13.89 12.68 4.77
CA GLU A 125 -13.69 13.85 3.91
C GLU A 125 -12.35 14.53 4.23
N GLY A 126 -11.53 14.76 3.21
CA GLY A 126 -10.20 15.37 3.34
C GLY A 126 -9.07 14.42 3.74
N GLY A 127 -9.33 13.19 4.21
CA GLY A 127 -8.30 12.23 4.64
C GLY A 127 -7.26 11.91 3.54
N HIS A 128 -7.69 11.93 2.28
CA HIS A 128 -6.79 11.76 1.14
C HIS A 128 -5.68 12.82 1.03
N LYS A 129 -5.93 14.07 1.45
CA LYS A 129 -4.89 15.13 1.48
C LYS A 129 -3.87 14.87 2.58
N PHE A 130 -4.33 14.41 3.73
CA PHE A 130 -3.51 14.01 4.86
C PHE A 130 -2.58 12.85 4.46
N ILE A 131 -3.13 11.75 3.95
CA ILE A 131 -2.37 10.59 3.45
C ILE A 131 -1.32 11.00 2.42
N ASN A 132 -1.72 11.82 1.43
CA ASN A 132 -0.78 12.33 0.43
C ASN A 132 0.38 13.10 1.07
N GLY A 133 0.08 14.02 1.99
CA GLY A 133 1.08 14.84 2.66
C GLY A 133 2.08 14.03 3.49
N ILE A 134 1.63 12.99 4.20
CA ILE A 134 2.49 12.13 5.00
C ILE A 134 3.38 11.26 4.12
N LEU A 135 2.82 10.53 3.16
CA LEU A 135 3.60 9.64 2.30
C LEU A 135 4.58 10.39 1.40
N ASP A 136 4.27 11.62 0.99
CA ASP A 136 5.19 12.45 0.20
C ASP A 136 6.40 12.91 1.03
N LYS A 137 6.23 13.17 2.34
CA LYS A 137 7.34 13.44 3.27
C LYS A 137 8.19 12.20 3.53
N ILE A 138 7.56 11.04 3.76
CA ILE A 138 8.27 9.76 3.95
C ILE A 138 9.08 9.42 2.68
N ALA A 139 8.46 9.52 1.50
CA ALA A 139 9.15 9.24 0.25
C ALA A 139 10.36 10.15 0.03
N LYS A 140 10.27 11.43 0.39
CA LYS A 140 11.43 12.34 0.34
C LYS A 140 12.53 11.85 1.29
N ASN A 141 12.23 11.61 2.55
CA ASN A 141 13.27 11.23 3.51
C ASN A 141 13.92 9.86 3.26
N HIS A 142 13.21 8.92 2.64
CA HIS A 142 13.67 7.53 2.50
C HIS A 142 13.97 7.08 1.07
N ARG A 143 13.58 7.85 0.04
CA ARG A 143 13.84 7.52 -1.36
C ARG A 143 14.60 8.59 -2.15
N LEU A 144 15.01 9.70 -1.54
CA LEU A 144 15.75 10.75 -2.24
C LEU A 144 17.08 10.25 -2.85
N ASP A 145 17.69 9.20 -2.29
CA ASP A 145 18.93 8.62 -2.83
C ASP A 145 18.72 7.86 -4.16
N ILE A 146 17.49 7.43 -4.48
CA ILE A 146 17.17 6.70 -5.72
C ILE A 146 16.91 7.67 -6.89
N ILE A 147 16.75 8.97 -6.61
CA ILE A 147 16.46 10.01 -7.62
C ILE A 147 17.74 10.75 -8.06
N LEU A 148 18.84 10.63 -7.32
CA LEU A 148 20.11 11.28 -7.63
C LEU A 148 20.99 10.51 -8.63
N GLU A 149 20.59 9.32 -9.09
CA GLU A 149 21.16 8.76 -10.32
C GLU A 149 20.40 9.32 -11.54
N PRO A 150 21.04 10.14 -12.40
CA PRO A 150 20.41 10.60 -13.61
C PRO A 150 20.21 9.41 -14.56
N SER A 151 18.99 9.27 -15.07
CA SER A 151 18.71 8.42 -16.22
C SER A 151 19.29 9.04 -17.50
N ASP A 152 20.61 9.17 -17.58
CA ASP A 152 21.31 9.44 -18.83
C ASP A 152 21.65 8.10 -19.48
N ASN A 153 20.67 7.53 -20.17
CA ASN A 153 20.94 6.59 -21.24
C ASN A 153 20.75 7.32 -22.58
N PRO A 154 21.79 7.94 -23.16
CA PRO A 154 21.71 8.34 -24.55
C PRO A 154 21.75 7.06 -25.39
N ALA A 155 20.64 6.79 -26.06
CA ALA A 155 20.57 5.80 -27.13
C ALA A 155 21.81 5.94 -28.03
N THR A 156 22.66 4.91 -28.05
CA THR A 156 23.72 4.80 -29.05
C THR A 156 23.09 4.21 -30.30
N PRO A 157 23.08 4.90 -31.46
CA PRO A 157 22.67 4.27 -32.71
C PRO A 157 23.77 3.28 -33.13
N LEU A 158 23.41 2.02 -33.32
CA LEU A 158 24.27 1.04 -33.96
C LEU A 158 24.54 1.48 -35.41
N SER A 159 25.83 1.61 -35.73
CA SER A 159 26.33 1.82 -37.09
C SER A 159 26.26 0.54 -37.91
#